data_AF-A0A7S0ZHP1-F1
#
_entry.id   AF-A0A7S0ZHP1-F1
#
_cell.length_a   1.000
_cell.length_b   1.000
_cell.length_c   1.000
_cell.angle_alpha   90.00
_cell.angle_beta   90.00
_cell.angle_gamma   90.00
#
_symmetry.space_group_name_H-M   'P 1'
#
loop_
_entity.id
_entity.type
_entity.pdbx_description
1 polymer ?
#
loop_
_entity_poly.entity_id
_entity_poly.type
_entity_poly.pdbx_seq_one_letter_code
_entity_poly.pdbx_strand_id
1 'polypeptide(L)'
;MDDRKFKDEDGWGYAFISPFDGIEKGQVLQECRCFNDRQLDTYRCEDALTRLLYLVTQGEKLSSDEATTVFFSVTKLFQSQEQSLRRLVYLAIKELAHSAEEVIIVTNCLTKDINSDVDMYRANATRVLCKITDA
;
A
#
# COMPACT_ATOMS: atom_id res chain seq x y z
N MET A 1 26.74 35.10 42.63
CA MET A 1 26.48 33.73 43.10
C MET A 1 25.03 33.44 42.75
N ASP A 2 24.67 32.70 41.72
CA ASP A 2 25.36 31.97 40.66
C ASP A 2 24.27 31.82 39.59
N ASP A 3 24.46 32.45 38.44
CA ASP A 3 23.58 32.33 37.28
C ASP A 3 23.71 30.89 36.78
N ARG A 4 22.74 30.03 37.16
CA ARG A 4 22.61 28.69 36.60
C ARG A 4 22.21 28.80 35.13
N LYS A 5 23.23 29.02 34.32
CA LYS A 5 23.27 28.77 32.89
C LYS A 5 22.88 27.31 32.68
N PHE A 6 21.63 27.07 32.30
CA PHE A 6 21.23 25.78 31.75
C PHE A 6 22.07 25.58 30.50
N LYS A 7 23.01 24.66 30.60
CA LYS A 7 23.93 24.29 29.56
C LYS A 7 23.12 23.45 28.57
N ASP A 8 22.74 24.05 27.45
CA ASP A 8 22.27 23.33 26.26
C ASP A 8 23.46 22.56 25.66
N GLU A 9 23.78 21.43 26.26
CA GLU A 9 24.66 20.39 25.74
C GLU A 9 23.96 19.11 26.17
N ASP A 10 23.40 18.29 25.28
CA ASP A 10 24.17 17.39 24.43
C ASP A 10 23.28 16.67 23.39
N GLY A 11 23.70 16.75 22.12
CA GLY A 11 23.07 16.06 21.01
C GLY A 11 23.22 14.54 21.11
N TRP A 12 22.10 13.85 20.91
CA TRP A 12 22.06 12.47 20.45
C TRP A 12 21.52 12.46 19.02
N GLY A 13 22.41 12.77 18.08
CA GLY A 13 22.18 12.69 16.63
C GLY A 13 22.08 11.26 16.12
N TYR A 14 21.13 10.48 16.63
CA TYR A 14 20.48 9.50 15.77
C TYR A 14 19.56 10.30 14.88
N ALA A 15 20.04 10.72 13.72
CA ALA A 15 19.13 11.04 12.64
C ALA A 15 18.23 9.81 12.50
N PHE A 16 16.96 9.93 12.88
CA PHE A 16 15.97 8.89 12.65
C PHE A 16 15.79 8.82 11.14
N ILE A 17 16.67 8.08 10.47
CA ILE A 17 16.59 7.84 9.05
C ILE A 17 15.36 6.96 8.88
N SER A 18 14.31 7.52 8.28
CA SER A 18 13.12 6.76 7.93
C SER A 18 13.55 5.56 7.08
N PRO A 19 13.01 4.34 7.29
CA PRO A 19 13.20 3.24 6.35
C PRO A 19 12.76 3.58 4.92
N PHE A 20 11.98 4.65 4.78
CA PHE A 20 11.49 5.20 3.52
C PHE A 20 12.24 6.46 3.07
N ASP A 21 13.37 6.79 3.70
CA ASP A 21 14.21 7.92 3.30
C ASP A 21 14.82 7.68 1.91
N GLY A 22 14.78 8.71 1.05
CA GLY A 22 15.26 8.62 -0.33
C GLY A 22 14.44 7.71 -1.26
N ILE A 23 13.23 7.29 -0.89
CA ILE A 23 12.37 6.52 -1.80
C ILE A 23 11.90 7.39 -2.96
N GLU A 24 12.15 6.91 -4.18
CA GLU A 24 11.74 7.56 -5.41
C GLU A 24 10.56 6.83 -6.06
N LYS A 25 9.59 7.60 -6.58
CA LYS A 25 8.41 7.06 -7.28
C LYS A 25 8.78 6.06 -8.37
N GLY A 26 9.72 6.41 -9.25
CA GLY A 26 10.13 5.57 -10.37
C GLY A 26 10.68 4.22 -9.93
N GLN A 27 11.47 4.20 -8.84
CA GLN A 27 12.00 2.96 -8.27
C GLN A 27 10.87 2.08 -7.71
N VAL A 28 9.94 2.65 -6.94
CA VAL A 28 8.83 1.88 -6.36
C VAL A 28 7.91 1.30 -7.43
N LEU A 29 7.62 2.06 -8.49
CA LEU A 29 6.84 1.56 -9.63
C LEU A 29 7.55 0.39 -10.35
N GLN A 30 8.88 0.43 -10.42
CA GLN A 30 9.67 -0.67 -10.96
C GLN A 30 9.62 -1.91 -10.04
N GLU A 31 9.73 -1.72 -8.72
CA GLU A 31 9.62 -2.79 -7.72
C GLU A 31 8.25 -3.47 -7.78
N CYS A 32 7.17 -2.72 -7.98
CA CYS A 32 5.79 -3.24 -8.11
C CYS A 32 5.61 -4.23 -9.28
N ARG A 33 6.54 -4.30 -10.24
CA ARG A 33 6.46 -5.30 -11.33
C ARG A 33 6.49 -6.74 -10.80
N CYS A 34 7.05 -6.95 -9.61
CA CYS A 34 7.08 -8.27 -8.95
C CYS A 34 5.71 -8.90 -8.72
N PHE A 35 4.63 -8.11 -8.69
CA PHE A 35 3.25 -8.61 -8.52
C PHE A 35 2.78 -9.44 -9.72
N ASN A 36 3.47 -9.32 -10.87
CA ASN A 36 3.16 -10.03 -12.11
C ASN A 36 3.95 -11.33 -12.26
N ASP A 37 4.80 -11.68 -11.29
CA ASP A 37 5.61 -12.89 -11.36
C ASP A 37 4.71 -14.14 -11.31
N ARG A 38 5.12 -15.18 -12.05
CA ARG A 38 4.39 -16.46 -12.12
C ARG A 38 4.25 -17.13 -10.75
N GLN A 39 5.24 -16.95 -9.88
CA GLN A 39 5.22 -17.40 -8.50
C GLN A 39 5.38 -16.18 -7.60
N LEU A 40 4.42 -15.96 -6.70
CA LEU A 40 4.47 -14.82 -5.79
C LEU A 40 5.44 -15.10 -4.64
N ASP A 41 6.42 -14.21 -4.51
CA ASP A 41 7.15 -14.02 -3.27
C ASP A 41 6.36 -13.02 -2.43
N THR A 42 5.64 -13.53 -1.43
CA THR A 42 4.75 -12.72 -0.58
C THR A 42 5.50 -11.65 0.19
N TYR A 43 6.69 -11.95 0.72
CA TYR A 43 7.50 -10.98 1.45
C TYR A 43 7.95 -9.82 0.55
N ARG A 44 8.45 -10.15 -0.66
CA ARG A 44 8.85 -9.12 -1.64
C ARG A 44 7.66 -8.29 -2.10
N CYS A 45 6.50 -8.92 -2.28
CA CYS A 45 5.28 -8.20 -2.63
C CYS A 45 4.80 -7.26 -1.51
N GLU A 46 4.89 -7.69 -0.25
CA GLU A 46 4.55 -6.87 0.91
C GLU A 46 5.45 -5.65 1.04
N ASP A 47 6.77 -5.82 0.87
CA ASP A 47 7.74 -4.70 0.92
C ASP A 47 7.44 -3.67 -0.19
N ALA A 48 7.32 -4.12 -1.43
CA ALA A 48 7.01 -3.24 -2.57
C ALA A 48 5.66 -2.53 -2.41
N LEU A 49 4.62 -3.25 -1.96
CA LEU A 49 3.29 -2.68 -1.75
C LEU A 49 3.25 -1.69 -0.59
N THR A 50 4.04 -1.92 0.46
CA THR A 50 4.16 -1.00 1.61
C THR A 50 4.83 0.31 1.18
N ARG A 51 5.90 0.24 0.39
CA ARG A 51 6.58 1.43 -0.16
C ARG A 51 5.68 2.24 -1.09
N LEU A 52 4.90 1.56 -1.93
CA LEU A 52 3.89 2.21 -2.78
C LEU A 52 2.84 2.92 -1.93
N LEU A 53 2.26 2.23 -0.95
CA LEU A 53 1.27 2.80 -0.04
C LEU A 53 1.83 4.00 0.73
N TYR A 54 3.09 3.93 1.17
CA TYR A 54 3.76 5.03 1.83
C TYR A 54 3.79 6.28 0.92
N LEU A 55 4.28 6.14 -0.32
CA LEU A 55 4.33 7.26 -1.27
C LEU A 55 2.95 7.88 -1.51
N VAL A 56 1.94 7.07 -1.82
CA VAL A 56 0.58 7.55 -2.07
C VAL A 56 -0.01 8.24 -0.84
N THR A 57 0.25 7.71 0.36
CA THR A 57 -0.23 8.30 1.62
C THR A 57 0.48 9.64 1.94
N GLN A 58 1.73 9.83 1.51
CA GLN A 58 2.43 11.12 1.60
C GLN A 58 1.93 12.16 0.58
N GLY A 59 1.01 11.78 -0.31
CA GLY A 59 0.44 12.66 -1.33
C GLY A 59 1.19 12.62 -2.67
N GLU A 60 2.10 11.66 -2.87
CA GLU A 60 2.72 11.43 -4.18
C GLU A 60 1.63 11.07 -5.19
N LYS A 61 1.59 11.79 -6.32
CA LYS A 61 0.57 11.61 -7.34
C LYS A 61 1.06 10.69 -8.44
N LEU A 62 0.37 9.56 -8.59
CA LEU A 62 0.51 8.70 -9.75
C LEU A 62 -0.27 9.31 -10.93
N SER A 63 0.25 9.18 -12.15
CA SER A 63 -0.55 9.45 -13.35
C SER A 63 -1.67 8.41 -13.48
N SER A 64 -2.71 8.69 -14.28
CA SER A 64 -3.80 7.71 -14.53
C SER A 64 -3.23 6.38 -15.04
N ASP A 65 -2.27 6.43 -15.97
CA ASP A 65 -1.63 5.25 -16.56
C ASP A 65 -0.78 4.47 -15.54
N GLU A 66 0.00 5.16 -14.70
CA GLU A 66 0.77 4.56 -13.62
C GLU A 66 -0.16 3.89 -12.60
N ALA A 67 -1.19 4.60 -12.14
CA ALA A 67 -2.16 4.12 -11.17
C ALA A 67 -2.90 2.89 -11.70
N THR A 68 -3.37 2.92 -12.95
CA THR A 68 -4.08 1.81 -13.59
C THR A 68 -3.20 0.58 -13.73
N THR A 69 -1.96 0.76 -14.20
CA THR A 69 -0.98 -0.34 -14.35
C THR A 69 -0.68 -1.01 -13.01
N VAL A 70 -0.45 -0.20 -11.98
CA VAL A 70 -0.18 -0.70 -10.62
C VAL A 70 -1.43 -1.35 -10.04
N PHE A 71 -2.61 -0.77 -10.23
CA PHE A 71 -3.89 -1.32 -9.76
C PHE A 71 -4.12 -2.72 -10.34
N PHE A 72 -3.99 -2.90 -11.65
CA PHE A 72 -4.09 -4.21 -12.28
C PHE A 72 -3.06 -5.21 -11.74
N SER A 73 -1.83 -4.76 -11.50
CA SER A 73 -0.79 -5.61 -10.92
C SER A 73 -1.15 -6.02 -9.47
N VAL A 74 -1.68 -5.10 -8.66
CA VAL A 74 -2.17 -5.36 -7.30
C VAL A 74 -3.33 -6.36 -7.29
N THR A 75 -4.24 -6.31 -8.27
CA THR A 75 -5.35 -7.28 -8.33
C THR A 75 -4.90 -8.73 -8.44
N LYS A 76 -3.72 -8.99 -9.01
CA LYS A 76 -3.14 -10.34 -9.11
C LYS A 76 -2.74 -10.89 -7.74
N LEU A 77 -2.44 -10.03 -6.77
CA LEU A 77 -2.05 -10.42 -5.41
C LEU A 77 -3.19 -11.09 -4.63
N PHE A 78 -4.45 -10.97 -5.08
CA PHE A 78 -5.58 -11.74 -4.51
C PHE A 78 -5.40 -13.26 -4.60
N GLN A 79 -4.48 -13.76 -5.43
CA GLN A 79 -4.17 -15.19 -5.48
C GLN A 79 -3.42 -15.68 -4.23
N SER A 80 -2.78 -14.79 -3.47
CA SER A 80 -2.14 -15.13 -2.20
C SER A 80 -3.17 -15.33 -1.08
N GLN A 81 -2.96 -16.33 -0.23
CA GLN A 81 -3.75 -16.59 0.97
C GLN A 81 -3.15 -15.96 2.25
N GLU A 82 -1.99 -15.30 2.13
CA GLU A 82 -1.35 -14.62 3.26
C GLU A 82 -2.19 -13.41 3.71
N GLN A 83 -2.59 -13.42 4.98
CA GLN A 83 -3.49 -12.42 5.53
C GLN A 83 -2.86 -11.02 5.59
N SER A 84 -1.55 -10.94 5.85
CA SER A 84 -0.79 -9.69 5.86
C SER A 84 -0.82 -9.01 4.49
N LEU A 85 -0.42 -9.74 3.45
CA LEU A 85 -0.50 -9.26 2.07
C LEU A 85 -1.94 -8.89 1.68
N ARG A 86 -2.94 -9.70 2.06
CA ARG A 86 -4.34 -9.40 1.75
C ARG A 86 -4.81 -8.07 2.35
N ARG A 87 -4.39 -7.74 3.58
CA ARG A 87 -4.68 -6.43 4.20
C ARG A 87 -4.08 -5.28 3.40
N LEU A 88 -2.83 -5.42 2.95
CA LEU A 88 -2.19 -4.41 2.12
C LEU A 88 -2.88 -4.25 0.77
N VAL A 89 -3.36 -5.34 0.15
CA VAL A 89 -4.12 -5.30 -1.11
C VAL A 89 -5.41 -4.49 -0.94
N TYR A 90 -6.17 -4.71 0.14
CA TYR A 90 -7.37 -3.92 0.41
C TYR A 90 -7.07 -2.42 0.56
N LEU A 91 -6.00 -2.08 1.26
CA LEU A 91 -5.56 -0.69 1.39
C LEU A 91 -5.17 -0.11 0.03
N ALA A 92 -4.37 -0.83 -0.75
CA ALA A 92 -3.92 -0.36 -2.06
C ALA A 92 -5.08 -0.12 -3.03
N ILE A 93 -6.08 -1.01 -3.06
CA ILE A 93 -7.29 -0.81 -3.87
C ILE A 93 -8.02 0.45 -3.42
N LYS A 94 -8.18 0.64 -2.10
CA LYS A 94 -8.87 1.80 -1.55
C LYS A 94 -8.19 3.12 -1.93
N GLU A 95 -6.86 3.18 -1.88
CA GLU A 95 -6.10 4.39 -2.18
C GLU A 95 -5.96 4.63 -3.70
N LEU A 96 -5.81 3.58 -4.50
CA LEU A 96 -5.59 3.73 -5.95
C LEU A 96 -6.89 3.90 -6.75
N ALA A 97 -8.04 3.48 -6.22
CA ALA A 97 -9.32 3.47 -6.94
C ALA A 97 -9.73 4.85 -7.51
N HIS A 98 -9.36 5.95 -6.87
CA HIS A 98 -9.73 7.28 -7.37
C HIS A 98 -8.87 7.75 -8.56
N SER A 99 -7.70 7.12 -8.77
CA SER A 99 -6.73 7.50 -9.82
C SER A 99 -6.69 6.49 -10.96
N ALA A 100 -7.08 5.24 -10.70
CA ALA A 100 -7.04 4.16 -11.67
C ALA A 100 -8.32 4.10 -12.50
N GLU A 101 -8.18 3.64 -13.73
CA GLU A 101 -9.30 3.31 -14.62
C GLU A 101 -9.73 1.85 -14.39
N GLU A 102 -10.94 1.50 -14.82
CA GLU A 102 -11.47 0.12 -14.79
C GLU A 102 -11.46 -0.57 -13.41
N VAL A 103 -11.60 0.20 -12.33
CA VAL A 103 -11.57 -0.25 -10.92
C VAL A 103 -12.55 -1.40 -10.64
N ILE A 104 -13.66 -1.49 -11.38
CA ILE A 104 -14.68 -2.54 -11.24
C ILE A 104 -14.11 -3.97 -11.38
N ILE A 105 -12.94 -4.16 -12.00
CA ILE A 105 -12.31 -5.48 -12.17
C ILE A 105 -12.13 -6.26 -10.85
N VAL A 106 -11.97 -5.59 -9.70
CA VAL A 106 -11.83 -6.27 -8.39
C VAL A 106 -13.15 -6.72 -7.78
N THR A 107 -14.31 -6.34 -8.34
CA THR A 107 -15.64 -6.58 -7.76
C THR A 107 -15.87 -8.07 -7.48
N ASN A 108 -15.51 -8.95 -8.40
CA ASN A 108 -15.67 -10.38 -8.22
C ASN A 108 -14.79 -10.93 -7.09
N CYS A 109 -13.54 -10.45 -6.97
CA CYS A 109 -12.63 -10.83 -5.89
C CYS A 109 -13.16 -10.35 -4.53
N LEU A 110 -13.60 -9.09 -4.44
CA LEU A 110 -14.17 -8.53 -3.22
C LEU A 110 -15.48 -9.23 -2.83
N THR A 111 -16.34 -9.54 -3.79
CA THR A 111 -17.60 -10.25 -3.53
C THR A 111 -17.34 -11.66 -3.00
N LYS A 112 -16.32 -12.35 -3.50
CA LYS A 112 -15.87 -13.63 -2.94
C LYS A 112 -15.43 -13.48 -1.48
N ASP A 113 -14.61 -12.47 -1.19
CA ASP A 113 -14.11 -12.21 0.16
C ASP A 113 -15.22 -11.77 1.14
N ILE A 114 -16.26 -11.05 0.68
CA ILE A 114 -17.46 -10.69 1.46
C ILE A 114 -18.24 -11.93 1.91
N ASN A 115 -18.23 -13.00 1.11
CA ASN A 115 -18.90 -14.26 1.44
C ASN A 115 -17.96 -15.27 2.11
N SER A 116 -16.75 -14.86 2.52
CA SER A 116 -15.79 -15.73 3.18
C SER A 116 -16.17 -16.01 4.64
N ASP A 117 -15.89 -17.21 5.14
CA ASP A 117 -16.01 -17.53 6.57
C ASP A 117 -15.00 -16.76 7.45
N VAL A 118 -13.99 -16.12 6.84
CA VAL A 118 -12.99 -15.32 7.56
C VAL A 118 -13.50 -13.90 7.76
N ASP A 119 -13.83 -13.54 9.00
CA ASP A 119 -14.34 -12.22 9.40
C ASP A 119 -13.49 -11.05 8.88
N MET A 120 -12.17 -11.24 8.91
CA MET A 120 -11.22 -10.25 8.42
C MET A 120 -11.39 -9.98 6.91
N TYR A 121 -11.62 -11.00 6.09
CA TYR A 121 -11.86 -10.83 4.66
C TYR A 121 -13.19 -10.14 4.44
N ARG A 122 -14.27 -10.59 5.09
CA ARG A 122 -15.59 -9.98 4.94
C ARG A 122 -15.59 -8.50 5.27
N ALA A 123 -15.12 -8.15 6.47
CA ALA A 123 -15.19 -6.78 6.96
C ALA A 123 -14.34 -5.81 6.12
N ASN A 124 -13.17 -6.24 5.65
CA ASN A 124 -12.32 -5.39 4.81
C ASN A 124 -12.86 -5.30 3.38
N ALA A 125 -13.28 -6.41 2.78
CA ALA A 125 -13.80 -6.43 1.42
C ALA A 125 -15.10 -5.60 1.30
N THR A 126 -16.00 -5.64 2.29
CA THR A 126 -17.18 -4.77 2.32
C THR A 126 -16.79 -3.29 2.30
N ARG A 127 -15.84 -2.87 3.14
CA ARG A 127 -15.39 -1.47 3.20
C ARG A 127 -14.78 -1.01 1.88
N VAL A 128 -13.94 -1.86 1.27
CA VAL A 128 -13.32 -1.55 -0.02
C VAL A 128 -14.39 -1.48 -1.11
N LEU A 129 -15.31 -2.44 -1.17
CA LEU A 129 -16.36 -2.47 -2.18
C LEU A 129 -17.24 -1.21 -2.11
N CYS A 130 -17.70 -0.83 -0.92
CA CYS A 130 -18.47 0.41 -0.75
C CYS A 130 -17.69 1.65 -1.22
N LYS A 131 -16.38 1.69 -0.98
CA LYS A 131 -15.55 2.84 -1.36
C LYS A 131 -15.36 2.95 -2.88
N ILE A 132 -15.21 1.83 -3.59
CA ILE A 132 -15.01 1.85 -5.04
C ILE A 132 -16.32 2.02 -5.82
N THR A 133 -17.48 1.72 -5.24
CA THR A 133 -18.78 1.93 -5.87
C THR A 133 -19.32 3.36 -5.71
N ASP A 134 -18.80 4.09 -4.73
CA ASP A 134 -19.19 5.48 -4.42
C ASP A 134 -18.26 6.52 -5.06
N ALA A 135 -17.12 6.06 -5.62
CA ALA A 135 -16.17 6.89 -6.36
C ALA A 135 -16.61 7.07 -7.83
#